data_AF-A0A960D3T7-F1
#
_entry.id   AF-A0A960D3T7-F1
#
_cell.length_a   1.000
_cell.length_b   1.000
_cell.length_c   1.000
_cell.angle_alpha   90.00
_cell.angle_beta   90.00
_cell.angle_gamma   90.00
#
_symmetry.space_group_name_H-M   'P 1'
#
loop_
_entity.id
_entity.type
_entity.pdbx_description
1 polymer ?
#
loop_
_entity_poly.entity_id
_entity_poly.type
_entity_poly.pdbx_seq_one_letter_code
_entity_poly.pdbx_strand_id
1 'polypeptide(L)'
;MTDSAVGNGVEGEYRIEHDTMGEVRVPAKALWRAQTQRAVENFPISFRGLDRNQIRAMALLKAACAQVNKDLGLLPAEKADAIIAAAGEIADGLHDEHFPIDVFQTGS
;
A
#
# COMPACT_ATOMS: atom_id res chain seq x y z
N MET A 1 44.04 8.02 -15.33
CA MET A 1 42.68 8.37 -15.79
C MET A 1 41.73 7.77 -14.79
N THR A 2 41.05 8.63 -14.07
CA THR A 2 40.31 8.35 -12.84
C THR A 2 39.15 7.40 -13.06
N ASP A 3 39.09 6.44 -12.16
CA ASP A 3 37.94 5.64 -11.75
C ASP A 3 36.70 6.53 -11.52
N SER A 4 35.53 6.10 -11.99
CA SER A 4 34.26 6.74 -11.66
C SER A 4 33.15 5.70 -11.64
N ALA A 5 32.92 5.20 -10.43
CA ALA A 5 31.77 4.43 -10.02
C ALA A 5 30.45 5.11 -10.42
N VAL A 6 29.53 4.32 -10.98
CA VAL A 6 28.09 4.63 -10.94
C VAL A 6 27.40 3.49 -10.19
N GLY A 7 27.34 3.68 -8.86
CA GLY A 7 26.30 3.26 -7.93
C GLY A 7 25.75 1.83 -8.02
N ASN A 8 26.29 0.93 -7.21
CA ASN A 8 25.50 -0.14 -6.60
C ASN A 8 24.34 0.50 -5.80
N GLY A 9 23.13 0.46 -6.34
CA GLY A 9 21.93 0.93 -5.66
C GLY A 9 21.52 -0.03 -4.54
N VAL A 10 22.09 0.17 -3.35
CA VAL A 10 21.69 -0.33 -2.02
C VAL A 10 20.72 -1.53 -2.02
N GLU A 11 21.27 -2.75 -2.17
CA GLU A 11 20.56 -4.00 -1.86
C GLU A 11 20.15 -3.98 -0.39
N GLY A 12 18.91 -3.60 -0.09
CA GLY A 12 18.38 -3.50 1.28
C GLY A 12 17.43 -2.34 1.52
N GLU A 13 17.48 -1.29 0.70
CA GLU A 13 16.56 -0.15 0.83
C GLU A 13 15.24 -0.36 0.09
N TYR A 14 15.25 -1.20 -0.93
CA TYR A 14 14.10 -1.47 -1.79
C TYR A 14 13.91 -2.97 -2.00
N ARG A 15 12.65 -3.38 -2.18
CA ARG A 15 12.27 -4.69 -2.71
C ARG A 15 11.70 -4.52 -4.12
N ILE A 16 11.86 -5.54 -4.95
CA ILE A 16 11.25 -5.58 -6.28
C ILE A 16 9.86 -6.19 -6.15
N GLU A 17 8.84 -5.47 -6.61
CA GLU A 17 7.47 -5.96 -6.74
C GLU A 17 7.09 -6.04 -8.21
N HIS A 18 6.11 -6.89 -8.53
CA HIS A 18 5.66 -7.14 -9.90
C HIS A 18 4.15 -6.95 -10.04
N ASP A 19 3.73 -6.30 -11.12
CA ASP A 19 2.35 -6.29 -11.61
C ASP A 19 2.32 -6.57 -13.12
N THR A 20 1.15 -6.50 -13.75
CA THR A 20 0.99 -6.77 -15.19
C THR A 20 1.73 -5.80 -16.11
N MET A 21 2.24 -4.67 -15.58
CA MET A 21 3.03 -3.68 -16.32
C MET A 21 4.55 -3.87 -16.12
N GLY A 22 4.98 -4.86 -15.34
CA GLY A 22 6.38 -5.19 -15.12
C GLY A 22 6.84 -4.99 -13.67
N GLU A 23 8.15 -4.84 -13.49
CA GLU A 23 8.79 -4.66 -12.20
C GLU A 23 8.75 -3.20 -11.73
N VAL A 24 8.72 -2.99 -10.41
CA VAL A 24 8.86 -1.67 -9.77
C VAL A 24 9.59 -1.79 -8.43
N ARG A 25 10.39 -0.77 -8.09
CA ARG A 25 11.16 -0.72 -6.84
C ARG A 25 10.30 -0.10 -5.73
N VAL A 26 10.00 -0.87 -4.70
CA VAL A 26 9.21 -0.42 -3.54
C VAL A 26 10.11 -0.30 -2.32
N PRO A 27 10.03 0.78 -1.51
CA PRO A 27 10.82 0.89 -0.29
C PRO A 27 10.64 -0.34 0.61
N ALA A 28 11.72 -0.90 1.14
CA ALA A 28 11.70 -2.18 1.85
C ALA A 28 10.75 -2.17 3.07
N LYS A 29 10.61 -1.02 3.73
CA LYS A 29 9.74 -0.82 4.90
C LYS A 29 8.28 -0.47 4.57
N ALA A 30 7.96 -0.19 3.31
CA ALA A 30 6.60 0.11 2.91
C ALA A 30 5.68 -1.12 3.08
N LEU A 31 4.45 -0.94 3.54
CA LEU A 31 3.46 -2.02 3.55
C LEU A 31 2.71 -2.18 2.21
N TRP A 32 2.82 -1.20 1.30
CA TRP A 32 2.20 -1.23 -0.04
C TRP A 32 3.03 -2.01 -1.08
N ARG A 33 2.50 -2.26 -2.28
CA ARG A 33 3.21 -3.03 -3.34
C ARG A 33 3.17 -2.31 -4.70
N ALA A 34 3.36 -3.06 -5.78
CA ALA A 34 3.58 -2.54 -7.13
C ALA A 34 2.57 -1.49 -7.59
N GLN A 35 1.26 -1.76 -7.48
CA GLN A 35 0.23 -0.84 -7.99
C GLN A 35 0.24 0.51 -7.26
N THR A 36 0.38 0.50 -5.93
CA THR A 36 0.50 1.74 -5.15
C THR A 36 1.77 2.48 -5.52
N GLN A 37 2.91 1.79 -5.64
CA GLN A 37 4.16 2.42 -6.03
C GLN A 37 4.07 3.07 -7.42
N ARG A 38 3.44 2.39 -8.37
CA ARG A 38 3.22 2.92 -9.71
C ARG A 38 2.33 4.15 -9.70
N ALA A 39 1.31 4.18 -8.86
CA ALA A 39 0.47 5.37 -8.69
C ALA A 39 1.24 6.54 -8.04
N VAL A 40 2.12 6.28 -7.07
CA VAL A 40 3.03 7.30 -6.52
C VAL A 40 3.91 7.90 -7.63
N GLU A 41 4.46 7.07 -8.52
CA GLU A 41 5.32 7.51 -9.63
C GLU A 41 4.56 8.24 -10.74
N ASN A 42 3.30 7.85 -11.00
CA ASN A 42 2.50 8.40 -12.09
C ASN A 42 1.76 9.70 -11.74
N PHE A 43 1.47 9.94 -10.46
CA PHE A 43 0.64 11.07 -10.02
C PHE A 43 1.33 12.03 -9.03
N PRO A 44 2.54 12.55 -9.28
CA PRO A 44 3.18 13.55 -8.44
C PRO A 44 2.60 14.96 -8.69
N ILE A 45 1.31 15.17 -8.38
CA ILE A 45 0.58 16.38 -8.79
C ILE A 45 0.59 17.45 -7.69
N SER A 46 0.11 17.13 -6.48
CA SER A 46 -0.02 18.09 -5.38
C SER A 46 0.90 17.81 -4.20
N PHE A 47 1.47 16.61 -4.14
CA PHE A 47 2.23 16.07 -3.02
C PHE A 47 1.43 16.06 -1.70
N ARG A 48 0.10 16.01 -1.81
CA ARG A 48 -0.82 15.88 -0.68
C ARG A 48 -1.42 14.49 -0.67
N GLY A 49 -1.24 13.78 0.44
CA GLY A 49 -1.83 12.47 0.65
C GLY A 49 -3.36 12.51 0.80
N LEU A 50 -3.95 11.32 0.88
CA LEU A 50 -5.37 11.14 1.19
C LEU A 50 -5.73 11.72 2.56
N ASP A 51 -7.00 12.14 2.72
CA ASP A 51 -7.50 12.53 4.02
C ASP A 51 -7.60 11.28 4.93
N ARG A 52 -7.22 11.42 6.20
CA ARG A 52 -7.26 10.31 7.16
C ARG A 52 -8.64 9.67 7.26
N ASN A 53 -9.72 10.45 7.13
CA ASN A 53 -11.08 9.90 7.17
C ASN A 53 -11.35 8.98 5.97
N GLN A 54 -10.76 9.24 4.80
CA GLN A 54 -10.85 8.34 3.64
C GLN A 54 -10.12 7.03 3.91
N ILE A 55 -8.90 7.09 4.45
CA ILE A 55 -8.12 5.90 4.85
C ILE A 55 -8.91 5.06 5.87
N ARG A 56 -9.42 5.71 6.93
CA ARG A 56 -10.24 5.06 7.96
C ARG A 56 -11.50 4.42 7.39
N ALA A 57 -12.23 5.13 6.52
CA ALA A 57 -13.45 4.61 5.91
C ALA A 57 -13.17 3.35 5.07
N MET A 58 -12.08 3.36 4.28
CA MET A 58 -11.67 2.21 3.49
C MET A 58 -11.27 1.02 4.35
N ALA A 59 -10.55 1.27 5.45
CA ALA A 59 -10.18 0.21 6.39
C ALA A 59 -11.43 -0.45 7.01
N LEU A 60 -12.36 0.35 7.53
CA LEU A 60 -13.61 -0.16 8.10
C LEU A 60 -14.45 -0.93 7.07
N LEU A 61 -14.50 -0.45 5.82
CA LEU A 61 -15.16 -1.16 4.73
C LEU A 61 -14.54 -2.54 4.51
N LYS A 62 -13.20 -2.65 4.48
CA LYS A 62 -12.51 -3.93 4.30
C LYS A 62 -12.71 -4.87 5.49
N ALA A 63 -12.73 -4.36 6.72
CA ALA A 63 -13.08 -5.16 7.91
C ALA A 63 -14.49 -5.75 7.78
N ALA A 64 -15.48 -4.94 7.39
CA ALA A 64 -16.86 -5.39 7.21
C ALA A 64 -16.96 -6.46 6.11
N CYS A 65 -16.30 -6.28 4.97
CA CYS A 65 -16.27 -7.28 3.90
C CYS A 65 -15.63 -8.60 4.36
N ALA A 66 -14.53 -8.53 5.11
CA ALA A 66 -13.86 -9.72 5.63
C ALA A 66 -14.75 -10.48 6.64
N GLN A 67 -15.44 -9.76 7.52
CA GLN A 67 -16.39 -10.35 8.47
C GLN A 67 -17.53 -11.07 7.75
N VAL A 68 -18.18 -10.41 6.78
CA VAL A 68 -19.28 -11.03 6.02
C VAL A 68 -18.79 -12.28 5.26
N ASN A 69 -17.60 -12.22 4.64
CA ASN A 69 -17.04 -13.38 3.94
C ASN A 69 -16.67 -14.52 4.90
N LYS A 70 -16.27 -14.23 6.14
CA LYS A 70 -16.06 -15.23 7.19
C LYS A 70 -17.37 -15.91 7.56
N ASP A 71 -18.42 -15.12 7.81
CA ASP A 71 -19.74 -15.61 8.23
C ASP A 71 -20.39 -16.48 7.16
N LEU A 72 -20.18 -16.15 5.88
CA LEU A 72 -20.62 -16.95 4.73
C LEU A 72 -19.71 -18.14 4.40
N GLY A 73 -18.58 -18.31 5.10
CA GLY A 73 -17.60 -19.37 4.81
C GLY A 73 -16.84 -19.19 3.48
N LEU A 74 -16.89 -18.00 2.88
CA LEU A 74 -16.21 -17.66 1.62
C LEU A 74 -14.73 -17.29 1.83
N LEU A 75 -14.35 -16.98 3.06
CA LEU A 75 -12.98 -16.68 3.46
C LEU A 75 -12.61 -17.49 4.71
N PRO A 76 -11.46 -18.21 4.72
CA PRO A 76 -11.02 -18.92 5.92
C PRO A 76 -10.92 -17.98 7.12
N ALA A 77 -11.41 -18.44 8.28
CA ALA A 77 -11.52 -17.61 9.48
C ALA A 77 -10.19 -16.94 9.88
N GLU A 78 -9.08 -17.68 9.84
CA GLU A 78 -7.75 -17.14 10.15
C GLU A 78 -7.37 -15.93 9.28
N LYS A 79 -7.65 -16.00 7.96
CA LYS A 79 -7.37 -14.89 7.04
C LYS A 79 -8.32 -13.72 7.28
N ALA A 80 -9.59 -14.01 7.52
CA ALA A 80 -10.58 -12.97 7.81
C ALA A 80 -10.21 -12.20 9.08
N ASP A 81 -9.86 -12.92 10.15
CA ASP A 81 -9.49 -12.34 11.45
C ASP A 81 -8.21 -11.49 11.34
N ALA A 82 -7.22 -11.95 10.57
CA ALA A 82 -6.03 -11.16 10.28
C ALA A 82 -6.34 -9.87 9.50
N ILE A 83 -7.24 -9.93 8.50
CA ILE A 83 -7.66 -8.76 7.74
C ILE A 83 -8.42 -7.77 8.63
N ILE A 84 -9.33 -8.27 9.48
CA ILE A 84 -10.12 -7.43 10.40
C ILE A 84 -9.19 -6.72 11.40
N ALA A 85 -8.22 -7.44 11.97
CA ALA A 85 -7.24 -6.85 12.89
C ALA A 85 -6.41 -5.76 12.22
N ALA A 86 -5.81 -6.04 11.06
CA ALA A 86 -5.03 -5.05 10.31
C ALA A 86 -5.87 -3.83 9.89
N ALA A 87 -7.12 -4.05 9.47
CA ALA A 87 -8.04 -2.97 9.16
C ALA A 87 -8.38 -2.10 10.40
N GLY A 88 -8.47 -2.70 11.59
CA GLY A 88 -8.61 -1.97 12.85
C GLY A 88 -7.42 -1.04 13.11
N GLU A 89 -6.20 -1.56 12.97
CA GLU A 89 -4.97 -0.76 13.14
C GLU A 89 -4.89 0.42 12.15
N ILE A 90 -5.27 0.19 10.88
CA ILE A 90 -5.35 1.25 9.87
C ILE A 90 -6.43 2.28 10.23
N ALA A 91 -7.61 1.84 10.67
CA ALA A 91 -8.69 2.75 11.07
C ALA A 91 -8.28 3.64 12.25
N ASP A 92 -7.45 3.12 13.16
CA ASP A 92 -6.90 3.85 14.29
C ASP A 92 -5.72 4.75 13.91
N GLY A 93 -5.26 4.68 12.66
CA GLY A 93 -4.24 5.58 12.09
C GLY A 93 -2.81 5.14 12.40
N LEU A 94 -2.59 3.88 12.75
CA LEU A 94 -1.27 3.35 13.08
C LEU A 94 -0.36 3.15 11.86
N HIS A 95 -0.93 3.29 10.65
CA HIS A 95 -0.27 2.98 9.37
C HIS A 95 -0.54 4.04 8.30
N ASP A 96 -0.91 5.27 8.70
CA ASP A 96 -1.30 6.34 7.75
C ASP A 96 -0.15 6.68 6.77
N GLU A 97 1.11 6.53 7.19
CA GLU A 97 2.30 6.70 6.36
C GLU A 97 2.39 5.69 5.19
N HIS A 98 1.61 4.60 5.25
CA HIS A 98 1.56 3.57 4.23
C HIS A 98 0.52 3.82 3.14
N PHE A 99 -0.09 5.00 3.11
CA PHE A 99 -1.01 5.46 2.07
C PHE A 99 -0.46 6.68 1.32
N PRO A 100 0.65 6.53 0.56
CA PRO A 100 1.41 7.65 -0.01
C PRO A 100 0.77 8.28 -1.27
N ILE A 101 -0.45 7.88 -1.64
CA ILE A 101 -1.08 8.29 -2.90
C ILE A 101 -1.53 9.75 -2.84
N ASP A 102 -1.25 10.49 -3.91
CA ASP A 102 -1.72 11.86 -4.09
C ASP A 102 -3.24 11.90 -4.19
N VAL A 103 -3.86 12.95 -3.62
CA VAL A 103 -5.30 13.18 -3.73
C VAL A 103 -5.76 13.29 -5.20
N PHE A 104 -4.89 13.79 -6.10
CA PHE A 104 -5.15 13.82 -7.54
C PHE A 104 -4.64 12.53 -8.21
N GLN A 105 -5.40 11.46 -7.99
CA GLN A 105 -5.19 10.14 -8.61
C GLN A 105 -6.28 9.86 -9.69
N THR A 106 -6.43 8.59 -10.08
CA THR A 106 -7.53 8.14 -10.97
C THR A 106 -8.91 8.48 -10.39
N GLY A 107 -9.87 8.87 -11.23
CA GLY A 107 -11.18 9.37 -10.78
C GLY A 107 -12.29 8.32 -10.53
N SER A 108 -11.93 7.04 -10.35
CA SER A 108 -12.86 5.91 -10.14
C SER A 108 -13.29 5.73 -8.70
#